data_AF-A0A7V6A558-F1
#
_entry.id   AF-A0A7V6A558-F1
#
_cell.length_a   1.000
_cell.length_b   1.000
_cell.length_c   1.000
_cell.angle_alpha   90.00
_cell.angle_beta   90.00
_cell.angle_gamma   90.00
#
_symmetry.space_group_name_H-M   'P 1'
#
loop_
_entity.id
_entity.type
_entity.pdbx_description
1 polymer ?
#
loop_
_entity_poly.entity_id
_entity_poly.type
_entity_poly.pdbx_seq_one_letter_code
_entity_poly.pdbx_strand_id
1 'polypeptide(L)'
;MTIREYFQLVAPWLLVTLCFVSVWSWTHLSQCRTWWQKLLVPALTAVITWAPIGGLSLADYILSLNPNFSIGSLALLVVLLWPKFTGKPLLSDANLWLFCLWNLILSLNLAFSYLGLIPYDMYASGYHFSLWFIIPAVITLRAVWSLNPLSIIFIAYIVAFDLKLLPSDNFFDYLTDGFLLVLSLGLLFQVAVLAVKKYSRRL
;
A
#
# COMPACT_ATOMS: atom_id res chain seq x y z
N MET A 1 -13.31 19.71 -9.02
CA MET A 1 -12.47 18.60 -8.57
C MET A 1 -13.35 17.65 -7.77
N THR A 2 -13.55 16.42 -8.24
CA THR A 2 -14.37 15.42 -7.53
C THR A 2 -13.62 14.81 -6.34
N ILE A 3 -14.31 14.21 -5.37
CA ILE A 3 -13.68 13.54 -4.21
C ILE A 3 -12.65 12.47 -4.65
N ARG A 4 -12.92 11.81 -5.79
CA ARG A 4 -12.02 10.80 -6.38
C ARG A 4 -10.67 11.38 -6.78
N GLU A 5 -10.67 12.57 -7.39
CA GLU A 5 -9.43 13.24 -7.83
C GLU A 5 -8.53 13.56 -6.63
N TYR A 6 -9.08 14.02 -5.50
CA TYR A 6 -8.30 14.25 -4.29
C TYR A 6 -7.77 12.96 -3.68
N PHE A 7 -8.54 11.88 -3.72
CA PHE A 7 -8.13 10.59 -3.16
C PHE A 7 -6.93 10.00 -3.90
N GLN A 8 -6.87 10.17 -5.23
CA GLN A 8 -5.72 9.75 -6.04
C GLN A 8 -4.41 10.46 -5.65
N LEU A 9 -4.48 11.69 -5.14
CA LEU A 9 -3.30 12.46 -4.71
C LEU A 9 -2.75 12.02 -3.35
N VAL A 10 -3.49 11.21 -2.59
CA VAL A 10 -3.06 10.73 -1.27
C VAL A 10 -1.86 9.77 -1.41
N ALA A 11 -1.89 8.83 -2.36
CA ALA A 11 -0.81 7.86 -2.51
C ALA A 11 0.52 8.51 -2.93
N PRO A 12 0.58 9.38 -3.96
CA PRO A 12 1.78 10.13 -4.28
C PRO A 12 2.32 10.93 -3.09
N TRP A 13 1.45 11.60 -2.33
CA TRP A 13 1.86 12.37 -1.17
C TRP A 13 2.47 11.50 -0.06
N LEU A 14 1.84 10.36 0.26
CA LEU A 14 2.40 9.41 1.22
C LEU A 14 3.73 8.83 0.74
N LEU A 15 3.86 8.54 -0.56
CA LEU A 15 5.11 8.05 -1.15
C LEU A 15 6.25 9.06 -1.04
N VAL A 16 6.00 10.32 -1.41
CA VAL A 16 6.97 11.42 -1.27
C VAL A 16 7.35 11.61 0.19
N THR A 17 6.37 11.54 1.09
CA THR A 17 6.61 11.60 2.54
C THR A 17 7.50 10.47 3.02
N LEU A 18 7.26 9.23 2.56
CA LEU A 18 8.07 8.07 2.92
C LEU A 18 9.50 8.21 2.42
N CYS A 19 9.69 8.65 1.18
CA CYS A 19 11.02 8.93 0.61
C CYS A 19 11.74 10.01 1.41
N PHE A 20 11.09 11.14 1.67
CA PHE A 20 11.67 12.26 2.40
C PHE A 20 12.11 11.85 3.81
N VAL A 21 11.24 11.19 4.57
CA VAL A 21 11.52 10.74 5.94
C VAL A 21 12.61 9.66 5.96
N SER A 22 12.62 8.76 4.96
CA SER A 22 13.65 7.71 4.87
C SER A 22 15.04 8.31 4.62
N VAL A 23 15.15 9.24 3.68
CA VAL A 23 16.40 9.98 3.41
C VAL A 23 16.84 10.80 4.63
N TRP A 24 15.91 11.54 5.25
CA TRP A 24 16.18 12.33 6.45
C TRP A 24 16.70 11.44 7.60
N SER A 25 16.12 10.25 7.78
CA SER A 25 16.52 9.32 8.82
C SER A 25 17.94 8.75 8.63
N TRP A 26 18.43 8.68 7.39
CA TRP A 26 19.81 8.29 7.08
C TRP A 26 20.83 9.37 7.44
N THR A 27 20.44 10.64 7.43
CA THR A 27 21.35 11.77 7.72
C THR A 27 21.60 12.03 9.21
N HIS A 28 21.30 11.09 10.11
CA HIS A 28 21.50 11.20 11.57
C HIS A 28 20.83 12.41 12.29
N LEU A 29 20.01 13.20 11.60
CA LEU A 29 19.20 14.32 12.12
C LEU A 29 17.96 13.87 12.95
N SER A 30 17.98 12.64 13.46
CA SER A 30 16.81 11.89 13.93
C SER A 30 16.31 12.22 15.34
N GLN A 31 16.61 13.41 15.86
CA GLN A 31 15.99 13.93 17.10
C GLN A 31 14.96 15.02 16.79
N CYS A 32 14.02 14.77 15.89
CA CYS A 32 12.80 15.58 15.82
C CYS A 32 11.89 15.23 17.01
N ARG A 33 12.16 15.87 18.15
CA ARG A 33 11.59 15.54 19.47
C ARG A 33 10.19 16.13 19.66
N THR A 34 9.82 17.14 18.87
CA THR A 34 8.58 17.90 19.08
C THR A 34 7.50 17.49 18.08
N TRP A 35 6.25 17.46 18.55
CA TRP A 35 5.09 17.04 17.77
C TRP A 35 4.81 17.96 16.55
N TRP A 36 5.14 19.25 16.65
CA TRP A 36 5.02 20.20 15.54
C TRP A 36 5.93 19.84 14.36
N GLN A 37 7.17 19.38 14.61
CA GLN A 37 8.09 18.94 13.55
C GLN A 37 7.51 17.72 12.80
N LYS A 38 6.77 16.86 13.49
CA LYS A 38 6.10 15.70 12.89
C LYS A 38 4.90 16.09 12.01
N LEU A 39 4.31 17.26 12.22
CA LEU A 39 3.24 17.81 11.37
C LEU A 39 3.79 18.65 10.21
N LEU A 40 4.94 19.30 10.41
CA LEU A 40 5.58 20.09 9.35
C LEU A 40 6.04 19.23 8.18
N VAL A 41 6.59 18.04 8.44
CA VAL A 41 7.02 17.13 7.38
C VAL A 41 5.88 16.78 6.40
N PRO A 42 4.74 16.23 6.82
CA PRO A 42 3.63 15.94 5.92
C PRO A 42 3.10 17.18 5.20
N ALA A 43 3.10 18.35 5.85
CA ALA A 43 2.67 19.59 5.22
C ALA A 43 3.63 20.05 4.10
N LEU A 44 4.94 19.99 4.36
CA LEU A 44 5.97 20.34 3.36
C LEU A 44 5.95 19.36 2.19
N THR A 45 5.84 18.07 2.44
CA THR A 45 5.75 17.09 1.36
C THR A 45 4.45 17.21 0.59
N ALA A 46 3.34 17.63 1.20
CA ALA A 46 2.11 17.95 0.47
C ALA A 46 2.33 19.09 -0.53
N VAL A 47 2.98 20.18 -0.10
CA VAL A 47 3.33 21.29 -0.99
C VAL A 47 4.24 20.82 -2.13
N ILE A 48 5.30 20.07 -1.84
CA ILE A 48 6.22 19.55 -2.86
C ILE A 48 5.50 18.61 -3.84
N THR A 49 4.57 17.80 -3.33
CA THR A 49 3.85 16.82 -4.15
C THR A 49 2.87 17.49 -5.09
N TRP A 50 2.15 18.52 -4.63
CA TRP A 50 1.03 19.12 -5.35
C TRP A 50 1.38 20.40 -6.09
N ALA A 51 2.45 21.10 -5.72
CA ALA A 51 2.85 22.32 -6.40
C ALA A 51 3.31 22.00 -7.83
N PRO A 52 2.68 22.60 -8.86
CA PRO A 52 3.10 22.38 -10.24
C PRO A 52 4.42 23.09 -10.53
N ILE A 53 5.36 22.37 -11.14
CA ILE A 53 6.63 22.91 -11.61
C ILE A 53 6.69 22.66 -13.12
N GLY A 54 6.63 23.73 -13.94
CA GLY A 54 6.62 23.60 -15.39
C GLY A 54 5.31 23.03 -15.98
N GLY A 55 4.19 23.15 -15.25
CA GLY A 55 2.86 22.74 -15.70
C GLY A 55 2.40 21.36 -15.20
N LEU A 56 3.29 20.59 -14.56
CA LEU A 56 2.97 19.31 -13.92
C LEU A 56 3.42 19.31 -12.47
N SER A 57 2.62 18.73 -11.59
CA SER A 57 3.01 18.47 -10.20
C SER A 57 3.81 17.18 -10.10
N LEU A 58 4.53 16.99 -8.98
CA LEU A 58 5.22 15.72 -8.73
C LEU A 58 4.22 14.56 -8.60
N ALA A 59 3.02 14.81 -8.10
CA ALA A 59 1.92 13.83 -8.12
C ALA A 59 1.60 13.38 -9.54
N ASP A 60 1.52 14.29 -10.52
CA ASP A 60 1.20 13.93 -11.91
C ASP A 60 2.26 13.01 -12.52
N TYR A 61 3.54 13.27 -12.24
CA TYR A 61 4.63 12.38 -12.66
C TYR A 61 4.57 11.00 -11.99
N ILE A 62 4.18 10.92 -10.72
CA ILE A 62 4.01 9.64 -10.03
C ILE A 62 2.81 8.89 -10.62
N LEU A 63 1.70 9.59 -10.86
CA LEU A 63 0.49 9.02 -11.46
C LEU A 63 0.71 8.59 -12.92
N SER A 64 1.65 9.20 -13.66
CA SER A 64 1.99 8.72 -15.00
C SER A 64 2.72 7.36 -14.99
N LEU A 65 3.35 6.99 -13.86
CA LEU A 65 3.97 5.67 -13.68
C LEU A 65 2.97 4.63 -13.16
N ASN A 66 2.11 5.02 -12.24
CA ASN A 66 1.02 4.18 -11.73
C ASN A 66 -0.27 5.01 -11.62
N PRO A 67 -1.19 4.90 -12.59
CA PRO A 67 -2.34 5.78 -12.67
C PRO A 67 -3.34 5.59 -11.53
N ASN A 68 -3.39 4.38 -10.95
CA ASN A 68 -4.31 4.05 -9.86
C ASN A 68 -3.56 3.27 -8.78
N PHE A 69 -3.24 3.95 -7.68
CA PHE A 69 -2.81 3.27 -6.47
C PHE A 69 -4.02 2.65 -5.78
N SER A 70 -3.92 1.35 -5.51
CA SER A 70 -4.88 0.59 -4.74
C SER A 70 -4.93 1.05 -3.29
N ILE A 71 -6.01 0.65 -2.61
CA ILE A 71 -6.12 0.82 -1.17
C ILE A 71 -5.04 0.00 -0.45
N GLY A 72 -4.60 -1.12 -1.03
CA GLY A 72 -3.50 -1.91 -0.50
C GLY A 72 -2.18 -1.16 -0.51
N SER A 73 -1.86 -0.45 -1.60
CA SER A 73 -0.70 0.45 -1.68
C SER A 73 -0.77 1.56 -0.63
N LEU A 74 -1.92 2.21 -0.49
CA LEU A 74 -2.14 3.24 0.54
C LEU A 74 -1.91 2.68 1.95
N ALA A 75 -2.51 1.52 2.26
CA ALA A 75 -2.37 0.87 3.54
C ALA A 75 -0.90 0.52 3.83
N LEU A 76 -0.16 0.01 2.85
CA LEU A 76 1.25 -0.30 3.01
C LEU A 76 2.08 0.95 3.31
N LEU A 77 1.86 2.04 2.56
CA LEU A 77 2.56 3.31 2.77
C LEU A 77 2.28 3.86 4.17
N VAL A 78 1.03 3.82 4.64
CA VAL A 78 0.66 4.21 6.00
C VAL A 78 1.37 3.34 7.04
N VAL A 79 1.35 2.01 6.87
CA VAL A 79 2.02 1.07 7.78
C VAL A 79 3.53 1.35 7.87
N LEU A 80 4.19 1.65 6.74
CA LEU A 80 5.62 1.95 6.70
C LEU A 80 5.97 3.32 7.29
N LEU A 81 5.11 4.32 7.10
CA LEU A 81 5.29 5.67 7.66
C LEU A 81 4.99 5.73 9.17
N TRP A 82 4.01 4.96 9.64
CA TRP A 82 3.53 5.02 11.01
C TRP A 82 4.62 4.94 12.09
N PRO A 83 5.57 3.97 12.07
CA PRO A 83 6.63 3.91 13.07
C PRO A 83 7.60 5.09 12.99
N LYS A 84 7.74 5.75 11.84
CA LYS A 84 8.58 6.95 11.70
C LYS A 84 8.01 8.15 12.45
N PHE A 85 6.67 8.23 12.57
CA PHE A 85 5.99 9.32 13.29
C PHE A 85 5.68 8.96 14.74
N THR A 86 5.29 7.73 15.03
CA THR A 86 4.83 7.33 16.36
C THR A 86 5.90 6.61 17.20
N GLY A 87 6.96 6.11 16.58
CA GLY A 87 7.97 5.27 17.23
C GLY A 87 7.49 3.85 17.54
N LYS A 88 6.25 3.49 17.16
CA LYS A 88 5.67 2.16 17.37
C LYS A 88 5.19 1.59 16.04
N PRO A 89 5.32 0.28 15.79
CA PRO A 89 4.79 -0.32 14.57
C PRO A 89 3.25 -0.31 14.55
N LEU A 90 2.64 -0.06 13.39
CA LEU A 90 1.18 -0.14 13.23
C LEU A 90 0.71 -1.60 13.16
N LEU A 91 1.49 -2.43 12.46
CA LEU A 91 1.31 -3.87 12.36
C LEU A 91 2.54 -4.56 12.93
N SER A 92 2.36 -5.69 13.62
CA SER A 92 3.48 -6.58 13.95
C SER A 92 4.13 -7.10 12.66
N ASP A 93 5.40 -7.50 12.75
CA ASP A 93 6.14 -8.06 11.60
C ASP A 93 5.41 -9.24 10.96
N ALA A 94 4.76 -10.08 11.78
CA ALA A 94 3.95 -11.21 11.31
C ALA A 94 2.73 -10.76 10.51
N ASN A 95 2.02 -9.72 10.95
CA ASN A 95 0.85 -9.19 10.24
C ASN A 95 1.26 -8.45 8.97
N LEU A 96 2.37 -7.69 8.99
CA LEU A 96 2.93 -7.08 7.80
C LEU A 96 3.36 -8.13 6.77
N TRP A 97 4.01 -9.20 7.22
CA TRP A 97 4.40 -10.32 6.35
C TRP A 97 3.18 -11.00 5.73
N LEU A 98 2.14 -11.27 6.53
CA LEU A 98 0.89 -11.87 6.04
C LEU A 98 0.18 -10.96 5.03
N PHE A 99 0.16 -9.66 5.30
CA PHE A 99 -0.39 -8.66 4.38
C PHE A 99 0.37 -8.63 3.04
N CYS A 100 1.70 -8.60 3.08
CA CYS A 100 2.52 -8.64 1.87
C CYS A 100 2.35 -9.97 1.11
N LEU A 101 2.28 -11.10 1.82
CA LEU A 101 2.07 -12.41 1.20
C LEU A 101 0.72 -12.48 0.50
N TRP A 102 -0.34 -12.04 1.17
CA TRP A 102 -1.70 -11.98 0.60
C TRP A 102 -1.71 -11.19 -0.71
N ASN A 103 -1.16 -9.98 -0.71
CA ASN A 103 -1.13 -9.12 -1.89
C ASN A 103 -0.21 -9.69 -2.99
N LEU A 104 0.92 -10.29 -2.63
CA LEU A 104 1.80 -10.96 -3.59
C LEU A 104 1.06 -12.10 -4.31
N ILE A 105 0.37 -12.98 -3.57
CA ILE A 105 -0.39 -14.09 -4.15
C ILE A 105 -1.49 -13.54 -5.07
N LEU A 106 -2.26 -12.56 -4.61
CA LEU A 106 -3.35 -11.96 -5.40
C LEU A 106 -2.81 -11.35 -6.70
N SER A 107 -1.78 -10.51 -6.60
CA SER A 107 -1.15 -9.86 -7.75
C SER A 107 -0.54 -10.84 -8.74
N LEU A 108 0.10 -11.92 -8.28
CA LEU A 108 0.68 -12.93 -9.17
C LEU A 108 -0.40 -13.71 -9.93
N ASN A 109 -1.52 -14.04 -9.29
CA ASN A 109 -2.65 -14.69 -9.99
C ASN A 109 -3.23 -13.77 -11.08
N LEU A 110 -3.39 -12.48 -10.78
CA LEU A 110 -3.82 -11.48 -11.76
C LEU A 110 -2.80 -11.32 -12.89
N ALA A 111 -1.51 -11.26 -12.57
CA ALA A 111 -0.44 -11.16 -13.57
C ALA A 111 -0.39 -12.39 -14.48
N PHE A 112 -0.55 -13.60 -13.93
CA PHE A 112 -0.59 -14.84 -14.72
C PHE A 112 -1.82 -14.90 -15.63
N SER A 113 -2.98 -14.43 -15.15
CA SER A 113 -4.17 -14.30 -15.97
C SER A 113 -3.96 -13.30 -17.11
N TYR A 114 -3.39 -12.12 -16.82
CA TYR A 114 -3.07 -11.11 -17.83
C TYR A 114 -2.07 -11.60 -18.89
N LEU A 115 -1.08 -12.40 -18.48
CA LEU A 115 -0.11 -13.01 -19.40
C LEU A 115 -0.67 -14.21 -20.19
N GLY A 116 -1.93 -14.58 -20.00
CA GLY A 116 -2.56 -15.73 -20.68
C GLY A 116 -2.03 -17.08 -20.21
N LEU A 117 -1.35 -17.16 -19.06
CA LEU A 117 -0.83 -18.40 -18.48
C LEU A 117 -1.93 -19.25 -17.83
N ILE A 118 -3.09 -18.64 -17.57
CA ILE A 118 -4.28 -19.29 -17.04
C ILE A 118 -5.40 -19.10 -18.08
N PRO A 119 -6.18 -20.14 -18.43
CA PRO A 119 -7.23 -20.06 -19.44
C PRO A 119 -8.48 -19.29 -18.96
N TYR A 120 -8.37 -18.52 -17.88
CA TYR A 120 -9.45 -17.79 -17.23
C TYR A 120 -9.02 -16.34 -17.05
N ASP A 121 -9.84 -15.40 -17.53
CA ASP A 121 -9.67 -13.97 -17.28
C ASP A 121 -10.17 -13.63 -15.88
N MET A 122 -9.23 -13.70 -14.94
CA MET A 122 -9.46 -13.37 -13.55
C MET A 122 -9.76 -11.89 -13.40
N TYR A 123 -9.13 -11.01 -14.19
CA TYR A 123 -9.33 -9.56 -14.05
C TYR A 123 -10.75 -9.15 -14.43
N ALA A 124 -11.31 -9.74 -15.50
CA ALA A 124 -12.70 -9.50 -15.92
C ALA A 124 -13.72 -9.83 -14.82
N SER A 125 -13.42 -10.84 -13.98
CA SER A 125 -14.30 -11.22 -12.86
C SER A 125 -14.40 -10.18 -11.74
N GLY A 126 -13.55 -9.14 -11.76
CA GLY A 126 -13.58 -8.02 -10.82
C GLY A 126 -14.63 -6.95 -11.13
N TYR A 127 -15.25 -6.98 -12.32
CA TYR A 127 -16.32 -6.04 -12.71
C TYR A 127 -17.71 -6.47 -12.24
N HIS A 128 -17.89 -7.74 -11.87
CA HIS A 128 -19.16 -8.30 -11.45
C HIS A 128 -19.00 -9.12 -10.17
N PHE A 129 -20.07 -9.30 -9.40
CA PHE A 129 -20.01 -10.15 -8.22
C PHE A 129 -19.57 -11.57 -8.59
N SER A 130 -18.50 -12.04 -7.96
CA SER A 130 -17.83 -13.30 -8.26
C SER A 130 -17.25 -13.94 -6.99
N LEU A 131 -16.69 -15.15 -7.12
CA LEU A 131 -16.00 -15.82 -6.00
C LEU A 131 -14.88 -14.96 -5.40
N TRP A 132 -14.30 -14.05 -6.19
CA TRP A 132 -13.26 -13.13 -5.74
C TRP A 132 -13.74 -12.03 -4.80
N PHE A 133 -15.05 -11.84 -4.65
CA PHE A 133 -15.64 -11.02 -3.58
C PHE A 133 -15.82 -11.83 -2.29
N ILE A 134 -16.16 -13.12 -2.43
CA ILE A 134 -16.39 -14.02 -1.30
C ILE A 134 -15.09 -14.30 -0.55
N ILE A 135 -13.99 -14.54 -1.27
CA ILE A 135 -12.69 -14.86 -0.65
C ILE A 135 -12.23 -13.73 0.31
N PRO A 136 -12.11 -12.46 -0.12
CA PRO A 136 -11.75 -11.37 0.78
C PRO A 136 -12.78 -11.13 1.89
N ALA A 137 -14.08 -11.34 1.63
CA ALA A 137 -15.11 -11.22 2.67
C ALA A 137 -14.91 -12.24 3.79
N VAL A 138 -14.69 -13.51 3.47
CA VAL A 138 -14.42 -14.57 4.46
C VAL A 138 -13.14 -14.28 5.23
N ILE A 139 -12.08 -13.85 4.54
CA ILE A 139 -10.81 -13.46 5.19
C ILE A 139 -11.02 -12.27 6.13
N THR A 140 -11.82 -11.27 5.72
CA THR A 140 -12.17 -10.11 6.54
C THR A 140 -12.91 -10.55 7.79
N LEU A 141 -13.96 -11.37 7.66
CA LEU A 141 -14.72 -11.89 8.80
C LEU A 141 -13.84 -12.67 9.77
N ARG A 142 -12.93 -13.51 9.24
CA ARG A 142 -11.97 -14.25 10.06
C ARG A 142 -11.01 -13.32 10.80
N ALA A 143 -10.52 -12.28 10.13
CA ALA A 143 -9.66 -11.27 10.74
C ALA A 143 -10.39 -10.49 11.84
N VAL A 144 -11.65 -10.10 11.62
CA VAL A 144 -12.49 -9.42 12.62
C VAL A 144 -12.71 -10.33 13.84
N TRP A 145 -13.08 -11.59 13.62
CA TRP A 145 -13.32 -12.56 14.69
C TRP A 145 -12.09 -12.82 15.55
N SER A 146 -10.91 -12.80 14.93
CA SER A 146 -9.64 -12.99 15.63
C SER A 146 -9.06 -11.69 16.23
N LEU A 147 -9.78 -10.57 16.12
CA LEU A 147 -9.29 -9.23 16.50
C LEU A 147 -7.94 -8.90 15.85
N ASN A 148 -7.72 -9.40 14.63
CA ASN A 148 -6.50 -9.15 13.88
C ASN A 148 -6.53 -7.72 13.30
N PRO A 149 -5.47 -6.90 13.46
CA PRO A 149 -5.45 -5.53 12.95
C PRO A 149 -5.57 -5.43 11.42
N LEU A 150 -5.27 -6.49 10.67
CA LEU A 150 -5.50 -6.53 9.22
C LEU A 150 -6.99 -6.41 8.85
N SER A 151 -7.90 -6.74 9.77
CA SER A 151 -9.33 -6.54 9.58
C SER A 151 -9.68 -5.11 9.18
N ILE A 152 -9.00 -4.12 9.75
CA ILE A 152 -9.22 -2.70 9.44
C ILE A 152 -8.87 -2.43 7.97
N ILE A 153 -7.75 -2.98 7.48
CA ILE A 153 -7.32 -2.80 6.09
C ILE A 153 -8.30 -3.50 5.14
N PHE A 154 -8.73 -4.73 5.45
CA PHE A 154 -9.66 -5.45 4.59
C PHE A 154 -11.07 -4.83 4.59
N ILE A 155 -11.54 -4.29 5.72
CA ILE A 155 -12.76 -3.47 5.75
C ILE A 155 -12.58 -2.22 4.88
N ALA A 156 -11.42 -1.57 4.94
CA ALA A 156 -11.14 -0.40 4.11
C ALA A 156 -11.20 -0.72 2.61
N TYR A 157 -10.80 -1.93 2.18
CA TYR A 157 -10.99 -2.36 0.78
C TYR A 157 -12.46 -2.37 0.37
N ILE A 158 -13.32 -2.97 1.20
CA ILE A 158 -14.75 -3.09 0.93
C ILE A 158 -15.42 -1.71 0.93
N VAL A 159 -15.15 -0.90 1.96
CA VAL A 159 -15.72 0.44 2.10
C VAL A 159 -15.26 1.35 0.96
N ALA A 160 -13.99 1.32 0.59
CA ALA A 160 -13.49 2.13 -0.51
C ALA A 160 -14.10 1.74 -1.86
N PHE A 161 -14.30 0.44 -2.09
CA PHE A 161 -14.96 -0.07 -3.29
C PHE A 161 -16.43 0.35 -3.36
N ASP A 162 -17.17 0.21 -2.25
CA ASP A 162 -18.58 0.59 -2.16
C ASP A 162 -18.79 2.11 -2.35
N LEU A 163 -17.93 2.91 -1.73
CA LEU A 163 -17.92 4.38 -1.88
C LEU A 163 -17.34 4.86 -3.23
N LYS A 164 -16.82 3.94 -4.05
CA LYS A 164 -16.19 4.22 -5.34
C LYS A 164 -15.13 5.32 -5.23
N LEU A 165 -14.20 5.16 -4.28
CA LEU A 165 -13.14 6.12 -4.01
C LEU A 165 -12.08 6.19 -5.12
N LEU A 166 -11.89 5.11 -5.86
CA LEU A 166 -11.02 5.07 -7.04
C LEU A 166 -11.86 5.27 -8.31
N PRO A 167 -11.26 5.75 -9.42
CA PRO A 167 -11.98 5.87 -10.68
C PRO A 167 -12.42 4.53 -11.28
N SER A 168 -11.72 3.45 -10.93
CA SER A 168 -12.02 2.12 -11.44
C SER A 168 -13.28 1.53 -10.81
N ASP A 169 -14.02 0.77 -11.61
CA ASP A 169 -15.12 -0.08 -11.16
C ASP A 169 -14.70 -1.53 -10.90
N ASN A 170 -13.44 -1.87 -11.17
CA ASN A 170 -12.91 -3.21 -10.94
C ASN A 170 -12.48 -3.37 -9.48
N PHE A 171 -12.97 -4.42 -8.80
CA PHE A 171 -12.62 -4.68 -7.40
C PHE A 171 -11.14 -4.95 -7.18
N PHE A 172 -10.44 -5.59 -8.12
CA PHE A 172 -9.01 -5.87 -7.97
C PHE A 172 -8.16 -4.61 -7.89
N ASP A 173 -8.56 -3.53 -8.57
CA ASP A 173 -7.84 -2.25 -8.54
C ASP A 173 -7.90 -1.58 -7.16
N TYR A 174 -8.86 -1.96 -6.31
CA TYR A 174 -8.92 -1.52 -4.91
C TYR A 174 -8.03 -2.37 -4.02
N LEU A 175 -7.91 -3.67 -4.32
CA LEU A 175 -7.14 -4.62 -3.53
C LEU A 175 -5.63 -4.48 -3.75
N THR A 176 -5.21 -4.40 -5.01
CA THR A 176 -3.81 -4.48 -5.40
C THR A 176 -3.49 -3.71 -6.67
N ASP A 177 -2.21 -3.48 -6.91
CA ASP A 177 -1.68 -2.85 -8.11
C ASP A 177 -0.20 -3.26 -8.32
N GLY A 178 0.41 -2.80 -9.41
CA GLY A 178 1.81 -3.11 -9.73
C GLY A 178 2.82 -2.58 -8.71
N PHE A 179 2.55 -1.43 -8.10
CA PHE A 179 3.40 -0.86 -7.04
C PHE A 179 3.35 -1.71 -5.77
N LEU A 180 2.14 -2.14 -5.35
CA LEU A 180 1.97 -3.02 -4.19
C LEU A 180 2.66 -4.37 -4.40
N LEU A 181 2.59 -4.93 -5.60
CA LEU A 181 3.28 -6.16 -5.98
C LEU A 181 4.80 -6.03 -5.74
N VAL A 182 5.42 -5.00 -6.31
CA VAL A 182 6.87 -4.79 -6.22
C VAL A 182 7.31 -4.57 -4.77
N LEU A 183 6.59 -3.74 -4.00
CA LEU A 183 6.92 -3.51 -2.60
C LEU A 183 6.73 -4.75 -1.74
N SER A 184 5.64 -5.49 -1.92
CA SER A 184 5.38 -6.72 -1.18
C SER A 184 6.47 -7.75 -1.44
N LEU A 185 6.89 -7.92 -2.69
CA LEU A 185 7.99 -8.80 -3.07
C LEU A 185 9.31 -8.37 -2.41
N GLY A 186 9.64 -7.08 -2.46
CA GLY A 186 10.86 -6.53 -1.85
C GLY A 186 10.92 -6.75 -0.33
N LEU A 187 9.81 -6.50 0.37
CA LEU A 187 9.72 -6.70 1.82
C LEU A 187 9.82 -8.19 2.20
N LEU A 188 9.14 -9.07 1.47
CA LEU A 188 9.22 -10.52 1.71
C LEU A 188 10.63 -11.05 1.46
N PHE A 189 11.28 -10.59 0.39
CA PHE A 189 12.67 -10.94 0.09
C PHE A 189 13.62 -10.48 1.19
N GLN A 190 13.47 -9.25 1.69
CA GLN A 190 14.27 -8.73 2.80
C GLN A 190 14.14 -9.61 4.05
N VAL A 191 12.92 -10.02 4.41
CA VAL A 191 12.66 -10.92 5.55
C VAL A 191 13.35 -12.28 5.33
N ALA A 192 13.25 -12.85 4.13
CA ALA A 192 13.90 -14.11 3.80
C ALA A 192 15.44 -14.03 3.94
N VAL A 193 16.06 -12.96 3.41
CA VAL A 193 17.51 -12.72 3.52
C VAL A 193 17.95 -12.59 4.97
N LEU A 194 17.19 -11.88 5.81
CA LEU A 194 17.49 -11.72 7.23
C LEU A 194 17.37 -13.05 7.99
N ALA A 195 16.38 -13.87 7.65
CA ALA A 195 16.21 -15.20 8.24
C ALA A 195 17.40 -16.12 7.92
N VAL A 196 17.85 -16.14 6.65
CA VAL A 196 19.03 -16.92 6.23
C VAL A 196 20.30 -16.45 6.93
N LYS A 197 20.53 -15.14 7.03
CA LYS A 197 21.69 -14.58 7.76
C LYS A 197 21.69 -14.96 9.24
N LYS A 198 20.51 -14.96 9.88
CA LYS A 198 20.38 -15.35 11.30
C LYS A 198 20.68 -16.83 11.51
N TYR A 199 20.27 -17.68 10.57
CA TYR A 199 20.56 -19.12 10.62
C TYR A 199 22.05 -19.41 10.41
N SER A 200 22.68 -18.77 9.42
CA SER A 200 24.11 -18.93 9.12
C SER A 200 25.05 -18.49 10.23
N ARG A 201 24.63 -17.60 11.14
CA ARG A 201 25.43 -17.17 12.31
C ARG A 201 25.33 -18.10 13.52
N ARG A 202 24.46 -19.12 13.46
CA ARG A 202 24.27 -20.10 14.54
C ARG A 202 24.98 -21.43 14.27
N LEU A 203 25.55 -21.59 13.08
CA LEU A 203 26.44 -22.68 12.67
C LEU A 203 27.88 -22.23 12.89
#